data_AF-A0ABD0N7U7-F1
#
_entry.id   AF-A0ABD0N7U7-F1
#
_cell.length_a   1.000
_cell.length_b   1.000
_cell.length_c   1.000
_cell.angle_alpha   90.00
_cell.angle_beta   90.00
_cell.angle_gamma   90.00
#
_symmetry.space_group_name_H-M   'P 1'
#
loop_
_entity.id
_entity.type
_entity.pdbx_description
1 polymer ?
#
loop_
_entity_poly.entity_id
_entity_poly.type
_entity_poly.pdbx_seq_one_letter_code
_entity_poly.pdbx_strand_id
1 'polypeptide(L)' 'ITKVVLSKGWRCLECTVCEACGQASDPGRLLLCDDCDISYHTYCLDPPLQNVPKGSW' A
#
# COMPACT_ATOMS: atom_id res chain seq x y z
N ILE A 1 12.05 3.37 -13.34
CA ILE A 1 11.76 4.28 -12.20
C ILE A 1 10.28 4.63 -12.31
N THR A 2 9.45 4.32 -11.30
CA THR A 2 8.00 4.60 -11.37
C THR A 2 7.74 6.11 -11.30
N LYS A 3 6.59 6.57 -11.81
CA LYS A 3 6.18 7.98 -11.75
C LYS A 3 6.21 8.54 -10.32
N VAL A 4 6.02 7.68 -9.33
CA VAL A 4 6.01 8.09 -7.92
C VAL A 4 7.40 8.23 -7.33
N VAL A 5 8.35 7.36 -7.68
CA VAL A 5 9.77 7.58 -7.30
C VAL A 5 10.29 8.91 -7.85
N LEU A 6 9.80 9.36 -9.01
CA LEU A 6 10.14 10.67 -9.58
C LEU A 6 9.45 11.85 -8.89
N SER A 7 8.24 11.67 -8.34
CA SER A 7 7.41 12.76 -7.82
C SER A 7 7.44 12.92 -6.30
N LYS A 8 7.52 11.81 -5.55
CA LYS A 8 7.52 11.77 -4.07
C LYS A 8 8.86 11.30 -3.46
N GLY A 9 9.83 10.96 -4.31
CA GLY A 9 11.10 10.39 -3.88
C GLY A 9 11.01 8.88 -3.66
N TRP A 10 12.17 8.23 -3.51
CA TRP A 10 12.25 6.80 -3.20
C TRP A 10 11.87 6.56 -1.74
N ARG A 11 10.89 5.69 -1.50
CA ARG A 11 10.58 5.14 -0.18
C ARG A 11 11.04 3.69 -0.18
N CYS A 12 11.79 3.29 0.85
CA CYS A 12 12.23 1.90 0.95
C CYS A 12 10.99 0.98 1.09
N LEU A 13 11.05 -0.25 0.58
CA LEU A 13 9.92 -1.20 0.67
C LEU A 13 9.44 -1.41 2.12
N GLU A 14 10.37 -1.35 3.07
CA GLU A 14 10.11 -1.47 4.51
C GLU A 14 9.63 -0.17 5.17
N CYS A 15 9.67 0.94 4.44
CA CYS A 15 9.25 2.27 4.88
C CYS A 15 7.81 2.59 4.43
N THR A 16 7.16 1.70 3.70
CA THR A 16 5.80 1.88 3.21
C THR A 16 4.80 1.66 4.35
N VAL A 17 3.88 2.62 4.52
CA VAL A 17 2.91 2.63 5.61
C VAL A 17 1.49 2.64 5.07
N CYS A 18 0.55 2.07 5.82
CA CYS A 18 -0.86 2.18 5.49
C CYS A 18 -1.33 3.65 5.64
N GLU A 19 -1.94 4.22 4.61
CA GLU A 19 -2.43 5.61 4.63
C GLU A 19 -3.60 5.82 5.59
N ALA A 20 -4.33 4.76 5.94
CA ALA A 20 -5.44 4.84 6.89
C ALA A 20 -4.99 4.83 8.37
N CYS A 21 -3.96 4.05 8.73
CA CYS A 21 -3.53 3.88 10.13
C CYS A 21 -2.11 4.37 10.43
N GLY A 22 -1.34 4.72 9.41
CA GLY A 22 0.04 5.19 9.51
C GLY A 22 1.06 4.13 9.93
N GLN A 23 0.68 2.86 10.00
CA GLN A 23 1.56 1.76 10.44
C GLN A 23 2.13 0.96 9.25
N ALA A 24 3.36 0.47 9.40
CA ALA A 24 4.02 -0.48 8.49
C ALA A 24 3.86 -1.95 8.91
N SER A 25 3.06 -2.23 9.94
CA SER A 25 2.79 -3.57 10.45
C SER A 25 2.14 -4.47 9.39
N ASP A 26 2.14 -5.79 9.60
CA ASP A 26 1.40 -6.74 8.74
C ASP A 26 1.63 -6.57 7.22
N PRO A 27 2.89 -6.57 6.73
CA PRO A 27 3.19 -6.33 5.32
C PRO A 27 2.52 -7.35 4.38
N GLY A 28 2.24 -8.58 4.86
CA GLY A 28 1.50 -9.59 4.08
C GLY A 28 0.02 -9.25 3.82
N ARG A 29 -0.52 -8.24 4.50
CA ARG A 29 -1.87 -7.70 4.30
C ARG A 29 -1.84 -6.24 3.84
N LEU A 30 -0.67 -5.70 3.53
CA LEU A 30 -0.51 -4.33 3.04
C LEU A 30 -0.60 -4.34 1.50
N LEU A 31 -1.66 -3.75 0.98
CA LEU A 31 -1.87 -3.58 -0.45
C LEU A 31 -1.13 -2.33 -0.92
N LEU A 32 -0.57 -2.41 -2.13
CA LEU A 32 0.12 -1.33 -2.82
C LEU A 32 -0.71 -1.01 -4.07
N CYS A 33 -1.13 0.24 -4.22
CA CYS A 33 -1.87 0.70 -5.39
C CYS A 33 -0.92 0.77 -6.59
N ASP A 34 -1.24 0.05 -7.67
CA ASP A 34 -0.42 0.03 -8.89
C ASP A 34 -0.38 1.40 -9.60
N ASP A 35 -1.44 2.20 -9.47
CA ASP A 35 -1.59 3.48 -10.16
C ASP A 35 -1.17 4.70 -9.32
N CYS A 36 -1.31 4.59 -8.00
CA CYS A 36 -1.31 5.74 -7.10
C CYS A 36 -0.27 5.66 -5.98
N ASP A 37 0.45 4.54 -5.85
CA ASP A 37 1.58 4.33 -4.92
C ASP A 37 1.22 4.69 -3.47
N ILE A 38 -0.07 4.57 -3.15
CA ILE A 38 -0.60 4.56 -1.80
C ILE A 38 -0.72 3.12 -1.35
N SER A 39 -0.70 2.92 -0.04
CA SER A 39 -0.79 1.60 0.54
C SER A 39 -1.84 1.55 1.63
N TYR A 40 -2.54 0.44 1.71
CA TYR A 40 -3.59 0.22 2.71
C TYR A 40 -3.56 -1.22 3.19
N HIS A 41 -3.79 -1.44 4.47
CA HIS A 41 -4.08 -2.79 4.93
C HIS A 41 -5.42 -3.26 4.37
N THR A 42 -5.54 -4.55 4.05
CA THR A 42 -6.81 -5.13 3.57
C THR A 42 -7.97 -4.80 4.52
N TYR A 43 -7.72 -4.76 5.82
CA TYR A 43 -8.72 -4.47 6.87
C TYR A 43 -8.89 -2.98 7.20
N CYS A 44 -8.02 -2.11 6.70
CA CYS A 44 -8.15 -0.66 6.88
C CYS A 44 -8.98 0.01 5.77
N LEU A 45 -9.35 -0.74 4.73
CA LEU A 45 -10.24 -0.29 3.67
C LEU A 45 -11.69 -0.23 4.15
N ASP A 46 -12.50 0.58 3.47
CA ASP A 46 -13.94 0.66 3.64
C ASP A 46 -14.64 0.40 2.28
N PRO A 47 -15.28 -0.77 2.09
CA PRO A 47 -15.36 -1.90 3.00
C PRO A 47 -14.03 -2.68 3.13
N PRO A 48 -13.78 -3.37 4.25
CA PRO A 48 -12.56 -4.14 4.44
C PRO A 48 -12.52 -5.38 3.54
N LEU A 49 -11.34 -5.65 2.98
CA LEU A 49 -11.06 -6.86 2.21
C LEU A 49 -10.62 -7.99 3.14
N GLN A 50 -11.25 -9.16 2.97
CA GLN A 50 -10.91 -10.35 3.75
C GLN A 50 -9.58 -10.98 3.32
N ASN A 51 -9.25 -10.86 2.03
CA ASN A 51 -8.07 -11.46 1.41
C ASN A 51 -7.39 -10.46 0.48
N VAL A 52 -6.10 -10.64 0.26
CA VAL A 52 -5.35 -9.92 -0.77
C VAL A 52 -5.92 -10.29 -2.15
N PRO A 53 -6.31 -9.32 -3.00
CA PRO A 53 -6.85 -9.60 -4.33
C PRO A 53 -5.79 -10.31 -5.19
N LYS A 54 -6.26 -11.21 -6.07
CA LYS A 54 -5.39 -11.84 -7.07
C LYS A 54 -5.29 -10.91 -8.27
N GLY A 55 -4.20 -10.15 -8.37
CA GLY A 55 -3.94 -9.22 -9.46
C GLY A 55 -3.79 -7.78 -8.99
N SER A 56 -3.96 -6.84 -9.91
CA SER A 56 -3.80 -5.41 -9.64
C SER A 56 -4.84 -4.86 -8.67
N TRP A 57 -4.40 -3.90 -7.87
CA TRP A 57 -5.19 -3.17 -6.89
C TRP A 57 -4.91 -1.67 -6.99
#